data_AF-A0A3P7KLX4-F1
#
_entry.id   AF-A0A3P7KLX4-F1
#
_cell.length_a   1.000
_cell.length_b   1.000
_cell.length_c   1.000
_cell.angle_alpha   90.00
_cell.angle_beta   90.00
_cell.angle_gamma   90.00
#
_symmetry.space_group_name_H-M   'P 1'
#
loop_
_entity.id
_entity.type
_entity.pdbx_description
1 polymer ?
#
loop_
_entity_poly.entity_id
_entity_poly.type
_entity_poly.pdbx_seq_one_letter_code
_entity_poly.pdbx_strand_id
1 'polypeptide(L)'
;EHGYSPTERAWGPHLPTDAQLIWSWFAVYMNARMGTNPLVSDIEMPFSSVFYLRKPAKPSPLQCMKKSFYIYQSSIHPPHFELVLDGGRERFEVDRGTKNLWRTILLFIQHIRLFNEGQLGNIKIDENGINLACVLE
;
A
#
# COMPACT_ATOMS: atom_id res chain seq x y z
N GLU A 1 -31.55 -12.07 -26.54
CA GLU A 1 -30.44 -11.55 -25.72
C GLU A 1 -29.36 -11.03 -26.66
N HIS A 2 -29.12 -9.72 -26.72
CA HIS A 2 -28.01 -9.15 -27.49
C HIS A 2 -26.81 -9.10 -26.56
N GLY A 3 -25.86 -10.01 -26.77
CA GLY A 3 -24.62 -10.05 -26.00
C GLY A 3 -23.86 -8.74 -26.15
N TYR A 4 -23.57 -8.09 -25.03
CA TYR A 4 -22.65 -6.96 -25.00
C TYR A 4 -21.26 -7.49 -25.38
N SER A 5 -20.86 -7.27 -26.63
CA SER A 5 -19.48 -7.49 -27.08
C SER A 5 -18.83 -6.11 -27.22
N PRO A 6 -18.13 -5.61 -26.19
CA PRO A 6 -17.46 -4.32 -26.30
C PRO A 6 -16.44 -4.40 -27.45
N THR A 7 -16.38 -3.33 -28.24
CA THR A 7 -15.39 -3.21 -29.31
C THR A 7 -13.99 -3.31 -28.69
N GLU A 8 -13.15 -4.22 -29.21
CA GLU A 8 -11.78 -4.48 -28.73
C GLU A 8 -10.89 -3.24 -28.94
N ARG A 9 -11.05 -2.22 -28.09
CA ARG A 9 -10.09 -1.12 -28.00
C ARG A 9 -8.96 -1.56 -27.07
N ALA A 10 -7.73 -1.41 -27.56
CA ALA A 10 -6.54 -1.60 -26.74
C ALA A 10 -6.59 -0.68 -25.50
N TRP A 11 -6.18 -1.21 -24.35
CA TRP A 11 -6.14 -0.47 -23.09
C TRP A 11 -5.24 0.75 -23.24
N GLY A 12 -5.83 1.94 -23.15
CA GLY A 12 -5.10 3.18 -23.39
C GLY A 12 -4.16 3.54 -22.24
N PRO A 13 -3.06 4.26 -22.49
CA PRO A 13 -2.10 4.67 -21.46
C PRO A 13 -2.68 5.67 -20.43
N HIS A 14 -3.83 6.26 -20.73
CA HIS A 14 -4.59 7.15 -19.83
C HIS A 14 -5.43 6.38 -18.81
N LEU A 15 -5.64 5.08 -19.03
CA LEU A 15 -6.35 4.20 -18.11
C LEU A 15 -5.39 3.69 -17.02
N PRO A 16 -5.89 3.34 -15.84
CA PRO A 16 -5.06 2.78 -14.79
C PRO A 16 -4.45 1.45 -15.23
N THR A 17 -3.20 1.24 -14.86
CA THR A 17 -2.54 -0.06 -14.95
C THR A 17 -3.10 -1.02 -13.89
N ASP A 18 -2.91 -2.33 -14.08
CA ASP A 18 -3.30 -3.36 -13.10
C ASP A 18 -2.75 -3.07 -11.71
N ALA A 19 -1.49 -2.62 -11.62
CA ALA A 19 -0.87 -2.26 -10.35
C ALA A 19 -1.58 -1.09 -9.67
N GLN A 20 -2.07 -0.10 -10.42
CA GLN A 20 -2.84 1.01 -9.86
C GLN A 20 -4.22 0.55 -9.39
N LEU A 21 -4.89 -0.32 -10.13
CA LEU A 21 -6.19 -0.89 -9.77
C LEU A 21 -6.08 -1.72 -8.47
N ILE A 22 -5.13 -2.66 -8.43
CA ILE A 22 -4.90 -3.54 -7.29
C ILE A 22 -4.49 -2.74 -6.06
N TRP A 23 -3.58 -1.76 -6.21
CA TRP A 23 -3.21 -0.88 -5.10
C TRP A 23 -4.40 -0.08 -4.58
N SER A 24 -5.25 0.44 -5.48
CA SER A 24 -6.45 1.18 -5.08
C SER A 24 -7.41 0.30 -4.28
N TRP A 25 -7.64 -0.94 -4.71
CA TRP A 25 -8.50 -1.88 -3.98
C TRP A 25 -7.91 -2.27 -2.63
N PHE A 26 -6.61 -2.55 -2.59
CA PHE A 26 -5.90 -2.83 -1.36
C PHE A 26 -6.03 -1.67 -0.37
N ALA A 27 -5.76 -0.43 -0.80
CA ALA A 27 -5.87 0.75 0.05
C ALA A 27 -7.30 0.97 0.56
N VAL A 28 -8.32 0.87 -0.31
CA VAL A 28 -9.73 0.98 0.08
C VAL A 28 -10.10 -0.07 1.12
N TYR A 29 -9.72 -1.32 0.89
CA TYR A 29 -9.95 -2.41 1.84
C TYR A 29 -9.29 -2.10 3.20
N MET A 30 -8.02 -1.71 3.20
CA MET A 30 -7.29 -1.42 4.44
C MET A 30 -7.86 -0.20 5.20
N ASN A 31 -8.26 0.86 4.48
CA ASN A 31 -8.92 2.01 5.09
C ASN A 31 -10.23 1.61 5.78
N ALA A 32 -11.04 0.75 5.17
CA ALA A 32 -12.30 0.27 5.74
C ALA A 32 -12.11 -0.63 6.99
N ARG A 33 -10.92 -1.22 7.16
CA ARG A 33 -10.63 -2.13 8.28
C ARG A 33 -9.92 -1.43 9.44
N MET A 34 -9.24 -0.32 9.19
CA MET A 34 -8.44 0.38 10.18
C MET A 34 -9.26 1.43 10.93
N GLY A 35 -8.99 1.59 12.23
CA GLY A 35 -9.56 2.68 13.02
C GLY A 35 -8.86 4.01 12.72
N THR A 36 -9.50 5.11 13.07
CA THR A 36 -8.93 6.45 12.91
C THR A 36 -7.66 6.61 13.75
N ASN A 37 -6.62 7.19 13.16
CA ASN A 37 -5.43 7.62 13.91
C ASN A 37 -5.62 9.08 14.37
N PRO A 38 -5.57 9.38 15.68
CA PRO A 38 -5.80 10.74 16.18
C PRO A 38 -4.73 11.76 15.74
N LEU A 39 -3.60 11.29 15.22
CA LEU A 39 -2.51 12.14 14.72
C LEU A 39 -2.67 12.51 13.24
N VAL A 40 -3.76 12.07 12.59
CA VAL A 40 -4.01 12.25 11.17
C VAL A 40 -5.25 13.10 10.97
N SER A 41 -5.17 14.04 10.01
CA SER A 41 -6.29 14.94 9.66
C SER A 41 -7.37 14.26 8.83
N ASP A 42 -7.00 13.34 7.95
CA ASP A 42 -7.92 12.57 7.12
C ASP A 42 -8.34 11.29 7.84
N ILE A 43 -9.48 11.38 8.52
CA ILE A 43 -10.08 10.28 9.27
C ILE A 43 -10.81 9.27 8.38
N GLU A 44 -11.12 9.63 7.12
CA GLU A 44 -11.80 8.73 6.17
C GLU A 44 -10.82 7.72 5.56
N MET A 45 -9.54 8.11 5.46
CA MET A 45 -8.48 7.29 4.87
C MET A 45 -7.35 6.97 5.88
N PRO A 46 -7.64 6.26 7.00
CA PRO A 46 -6.70 6.05 8.09
C PRO A 46 -5.45 5.25 7.68
N PHE A 47 -5.61 4.23 6.83
CA PHE A 47 -4.48 3.47 6.30
C PHE A 47 -3.65 4.33 5.34
N SER A 48 -4.28 4.95 4.35
CA SER A 48 -3.56 5.71 3.32
C SER A 48 -2.78 6.89 3.92
N SER A 49 -3.33 7.54 4.94
CA SER A 49 -2.71 8.72 5.54
C SER A 49 -1.49 8.43 6.40
N VAL A 50 -1.35 7.20 6.89
CA VAL A 50 -0.21 6.78 7.72
C VAL A 50 0.78 5.97 6.90
N PHE A 51 0.29 4.98 6.17
CA PHE A 51 1.10 3.91 5.58
C PHE A 51 1.29 4.05 4.07
N TYR A 52 0.83 5.14 3.46
CA TYR A 52 1.04 5.40 2.05
C TYR A 52 1.55 6.82 1.79
N LEU A 53 2.52 6.94 0.90
CA LEU A 53 3.00 8.20 0.37
C LEU A 53 2.98 8.12 -1.16
N ARG A 54 2.46 9.16 -1.82
CA ARG A 54 2.41 9.24 -3.28
C ARG A 54 3.17 10.45 -3.77
N LYS A 55 4.10 10.28 -4.71
CA LYS A 55 4.77 11.41 -5.38
C LYS A 55 3.72 12.33 -6.03
N PRO A 56 3.82 13.67 -5.94
CA PRO A 56 4.93 14.47 -5.41
C PRO A 56 4.82 14.85 -3.92
N ALA A 57 3.92 14.24 -3.15
CA ALA A 57 3.77 14.56 -1.73
C ALA A 57 5.07 14.28 -0.95
N LYS A 58 5.29 15.06 0.11
CA LYS A 58 6.39 14.87 1.05
C LYS A 58 5.92 14.03 2.24
N PRO A 59 6.81 13.27 2.89
CA PRO A 59 6.47 12.53 4.10
C PRO A 59 5.90 13.46 5.18
N SER A 60 4.84 13.01 5.86
CA SER A 60 4.28 13.71 7.01
C SER A 60 5.22 13.62 8.23
N PRO A 61 5.04 14.47 9.28
CA PRO A 61 5.81 14.34 10.52
C PRO A 61 5.73 12.93 11.13
N LEU A 62 4.57 12.28 11.05
CA LEU A 62 4.36 10.90 11.51
C LEU A 62 5.22 9.91 10.71
N GLN A 63 5.28 10.08 9.40
CA GLN A 63 6.11 9.25 8.51
C GLN A 63 7.61 9.49 8.67
N CYS A 64 8.02 10.60 9.30
CA CYS A 64 9.42 10.88 9.64
C CYS A 64 9.84 10.38 11.03
N MET A 65 8.92 9.84 11.84
CA MET A 65 9.24 9.34 13.18
C MET A 65 10.09 8.06 13.12
N LYS A 66 10.91 7.86 14.16
CA LYS A 66 11.68 6.62 14.33
C LYS A 66 10.72 5.42 14.37
N LYS A 67 11.11 4.31 13.74
CA LYS A 67 10.29 3.10 13.55
C LYS A 67 9.05 3.27 12.66
N SER A 68 8.75 4.46 12.13
CA SER A 68 7.68 4.59 11.14
C SER A 68 8.06 3.90 9.85
N PHE A 69 7.09 3.22 9.24
CA PHE A 69 7.22 2.55 7.96
C PHE A 69 5.99 2.80 7.10
N TYR A 70 6.16 2.84 5.79
CA TYR A 70 5.08 3.09 4.83
C TYR A 70 5.48 2.66 3.42
N ILE A 71 4.49 2.50 2.54
CA ILE A 71 4.72 2.26 1.12
C ILE A 71 4.78 3.61 0.40
N TYR A 72 5.85 3.84 -0.36
CA TYR A 72 6.02 5.03 -1.19
C TYR A 72 5.84 4.69 -2.66
N GLN A 73 4.89 5.34 -3.33
CA GLN A 73 4.78 5.31 -4.78
C GLN A 73 5.66 6.41 -5.40
N SER A 74 6.88 6.04 -5.81
CA SER A 74 7.90 6.95 -6.32
C SER A 74 7.76 7.28 -7.81
N SER A 75 6.97 6.50 -8.55
CA SER A 75 6.57 6.77 -9.93
C SER A 75 5.08 6.51 -10.13
N ILE A 76 4.41 7.40 -10.87
CA ILE A 76 2.97 7.28 -11.14
C ILE A 76 2.74 6.45 -12.42
N HIS A 77 3.55 6.67 -13.46
CA HIS A 77 3.43 5.99 -14.75
C HIS A 77 4.82 5.78 -15.39
N PRO A 78 5.31 4.54 -15.52
CA PRO A 78 4.74 3.32 -14.93
C PRO A 78 4.77 3.37 -13.39
N PRO A 79 3.82 2.74 -12.68
CA PRO A 79 3.79 2.77 -11.23
C PRO A 79 5.00 2.04 -10.63
N HIS A 80 5.58 2.62 -9.58
CA HIS A 80 6.68 2.02 -8.84
C HIS A 80 6.49 2.27 -7.35
N PHE A 81 6.62 1.21 -6.55
CA PHE A 81 6.37 1.17 -5.12
C PHE A 81 7.62 0.69 -4.37
N GLU A 82 7.94 1.38 -3.29
CA GLU A 82 9.07 1.13 -2.40
C GLU A 82 8.56 0.94 -0.96
N LEU A 83 9.19 0.06 -0.19
CA LEU A 83 8.97 0.01 1.26
C LEU A 83 9.96 0.94 1.96
N VAL A 84 9.45 1.90 2.71
CA VAL A 84 10.24 2.88 3.46
C VAL A 84 10.19 2.54 4.94
N LEU A 85 11.36 2.49 5.59
CA LEU A 85 11.50 2.15 7.01
C LEU A 85 12.25 3.24 7.81
N ASP A 86 12.18 3.12 9.13
CA ASP A 86 12.80 4.01 10.14
C ASP A 86 12.70 5.50 9.81
N GLY A 87 11.48 5.95 9.50
CA GLY A 87 11.22 7.37 9.26
C GLY A 87 11.81 7.91 7.95
N GLY A 88 12.09 7.05 6.97
CA GLY A 88 12.66 7.45 5.69
C GLY A 88 14.16 7.19 5.52
N ARG A 89 14.81 6.62 6.53
CA ARG A 89 16.26 6.35 6.52
C ARG A 89 16.64 5.14 5.68
N GLU A 90 15.75 4.16 5.62
CA GLU A 90 15.94 2.95 4.84
C GLU A 90 14.84 2.82 3.79
N ARG A 91 15.23 2.36 2.60
CA ARG A 91 14.30 2.10 1.50
C ARG A 91 14.65 0.77 0.86
N PHE A 92 13.67 -0.11 0.78
CA PHE A 92 13.75 -1.36 0.05
C PHE A 92 13.17 -1.10 -1.33
N GLU A 93 14.06 -0.83 -2.28
CA GLU A 93 13.70 -0.80 -3.69
C GLU A 93 13.57 -2.24 -4.19
N VAL A 94 12.43 -2.54 -4.78
CA VAL A 94 12.20 -3.79 -5.49
C VAL A 94 12.34 -3.50 -6.97
N ASP A 95 13.02 -4.37 -7.72
CA ASP A 95 13.14 -4.27 -9.18
C ASP A 95 11.86 -3.80 -9.87
N ARG A 96 12.03 -2.89 -10.84
CA ARG A 96 10.95 -2.37 -11.66
C ARG A 96 10.24 -3.47 -12.43
N GLY A 97 8.97 -3.23 -12.74
CA GLY A 97 8.16 -4.10 -13.59
C GLY A 97 6.96 -4.69 -12.88
N THR A 98 6.38 -5.73 -13.49
CA THR A 98 5.07 -6.29 -13.11
C THR A 98 5.03 -6.91 -11.71
N LYS A 99 6.19 -7.29 -11.16
CA LYS A 99 6.30 -7.90 -9.83
C LYS A 99 6.54 -6.88 -8.71
N ASN A 100 6.80 -5.62 -9.04
CA ASN A 100 7.17 -4.60 -8.05
C ASN A 100 6.10 -4.44 -6.96
N LEU A 101 4.83 -4.20 -7.35
CA LEU A 101 3.73 -4.05 -6.39
C LEU A 101 3.62 -5.25 -5.44
N TRP A 102 3.56 -6.46 -5.99
CA TRP A 102 3.38 -7.68 -5.21
C TRP A 102 4.49 -7.91 -4.20
N ARG A 103 5.75 -7.75 -4.63
CA ARG A 103 6.91 -7.87 -3.75
C ARG A 103 6.90 -6.79 -2.67
N THR A 104 6.52 -5.56 -3.00
CA THR A 104 6.41 -4.47 -2.01
C THR A 104 5.32 -4.76 -0.97
N ILE A 105 4.16 -5.30 -1.38
CA ILE A 105 3.11 -5.76 -0.46
C ILE A 105 3.63 -6.88 0.46
N LEU A 106 4.33 -7.88 -0.09
CA LEU A 106 4.90 -8.97 0.70
C LEU A 106 5.92 -8.46 1.73
N LEU A 107 6.83 -7.57 1.32
CA LEU A 107 7.80 -6.94 2.21
C LEU A 107 7.11 -6.14 3.32
N PHE A 108 6.04 -5.42 3.00
CA PHE A 108 5.27 -4.66 3.98
C PHE A 108 4.60 -5.57 5.02
N ILE A 109 3.95 -6.66 4.58
CA ILE A 109 3.32 -7.64 5.49
C ILE A 109 4.38 -8.36 6.32
N GLN A 110 5.51 -8.74 5.72
CA GLN A 110 6.63 -9.37 6.41
C GLN A 110 7.23 -8.44 7.47
N HIS A 111 7.37 -7.15 7.18
CA HIS A 111 7.85 -6.17 8.14
C HIS A 111 6.91 -6.06 9.36
N ILE A 112 5.59 -5.99 9.12
CA ILE A 112 4.59 -5.99 10.19
C ILE A 112 4.74 -7.23 11.08
N ARG A 113 4.85 -8.42 10.48
CA ARG A 113 4.98 -9.69 11.19
C ARG A 113 6.26 -9.76 12.03
N LEU A 114 7.40 -9.33 11.51
CA LEU A 114 8.71 -9.51 12.14
C LEU A 114 9.07 -8.38 13.11
N PHE A 115 8.65 -7.15 12.85
CA PHE A 115 9.17 -5.96 13.52
C PHE A 115 8.11 -5.07 14.17
N ASN A 116 6.82 -5.35 13.95
CA ASN A 116 5.73 -4.57 14.54
C ASN A 116 4.70 -5.44 15.28
N GLU A 117 5.16 -6.57 15.85
CA GLU A 117 4.34 -7.50 16.66
C GLU A 117 3.08 -8.03 15.93
N GLY A 118 3.13 -8.09 14.59
CA GLY A 118 1.96 -8.43 13.78
C GLY A 118 0.87 -7.37 13.77
N GLN A 119 1.12 -6.17 14.27
CA GLN A 119 0.15 -5.08 14.34
C GLN A 119 0.36 -4.08 13.20
N LEU A 120 -0.71 -3.47 12.73
CA LEU A 120 -0.68 -2.34 11.82
C LEU A 120 -1.66 -1.28 12.34
N GLY A 121 -1.15 -0.28 13.04
CA GLY A 121 -2.02 0.63 13.79
C GLY A 121 -2.81 -0.14 14.85
N ASN A 122 -4.14 -0.07 14.80
CA ASN A 122 -5.03 -0.74 15.76
C ASN A 122 -5.52 -2.12 15.33
N ILE A 123 -5.03 -2.67 14.20
CA ILE A 123 -5.44 -3.99 13.70
C ILE A 123 -4.30 -4.98 13.80
N LYS A 124 -4.62 -6.25 14.07
CA LYS A 124 -3.69 -7.37 13.90
C LYS A 124 -3.73 -7.90 12.47
N ILE A 125 -2.58 -8.25 11.93
CA ILE A 125 -2.40 -8.91 10.64
C ILE A 125 -2.15 -10.40 10.90
N ASP A 126 -3.17 -11.07 11.42
CA ASP A 126 -3.22 -12.51 11.72
C ASP A 126 -4.66 -13.02 11.58
N GLU A 127 -4.89 -14.28 11.94
CA GLU A 127 -6.20 -14.93 11.94
C GLU A 127 -7.25 -14.26 12.84
N ASN A 128 -6.83 -13.47 13.84
CA ASN A 128 -7.72 -12.77 14.77
C ASN A 128 -8.12 -11.36 14.29
N GLY A 129 -7.46 -10.83 13.27
CA GLY A 129 -7.71 -9.49 12.72
C GLY A 129 -7.98 -9.51 11.22
N ILE A 130 -6.95 -9.19 10.44
CA ILE A 130 -6.95 -9.38 8.99
C ILE A 130 -5.97 -10.51 8.66
N ASN A 131 -6.49 -11.64 8.19
CA ASN A 131 -5.70 -12.81 7.81
C ASN A 131 -4.95 -12.60 6.48
N LEU A 132 -4.01 -11.64 6.46
CA LEU A 132 -3.10 -11.39 5.34
C LEU A 132 -1.74 -12.04 5.57
N ALA A 133 -1.34 -12.36 6.80
CA ALA A 133 -0.04 -12.98 7.06
C ALA A 133 0.10 -14.40 6.47
N CYS A 134 -1.01 -15.09 6.20
CA CYS A 134 -1.02 -16.41 5.57
C CYS A 134 -0.39 -16.42 4.16
N VAL A 135 -0.30 -15.28 3.48
CA VAL A 135 0.35 -15.19 2.15
C VAL A 135 1.88 -15.29 2.22
N LEU A 136 2.46 -15.32 3.43
CA LEU A 136 3.88 -15.51 3.69
C LEU A 136 4.25 -16.98 3.99
N GLU A 137 3.26 -17.88 4.00
CA GLU A 137 3.43 -19.33 4.20
C GLU A 137 3.58 -20.04 2.85
#